data_AF-A0AA95LZA7-F1
#
_entry.id   AF-A0AA95LZA7-F1
#
_cell.length_a   1.000
_cell.length_b   1.000
_cell.length_c   1.000
_cell.angle_alpha   90.00
_cell.angle_beta   90.00
_cell.angle_gamma   90.00
#
_symmetry.space_group_name_H-M   'P 1'
#
loop_
_entity.id
_entity.type
_entity.pdbx_description
1 polymer ?
#
loop_
_entity_poly.entity_id
_entity_poly.type
_entity_poly.pdbx_seq_one_letter_code
_entity_poly.pdbx_strand_id
1 'polypeptide(L)'
;MIELKSIIHSYKLKRKIARDLYGNRDKLTLLLNEFNKMKHTVTCEKKKNNLLSRLQLIYQNMKLDKRYPLPITFNSKLLDRLEKESLHSIEEGIACLQVMLDMNYEKIKQYGSSTSRSFVPLSQSSICLADCICITGFVFGLLSAITLGGLVLSVCSIT
;
A
#
# COMPACT_ATOMS: atom_id res chain seq x y z
N MET A 1 -13.99 2.11 28.12
CA MET A 1 -13.82 3.34 27.29
C MET A 1 -12.39 3.55 26.77
N ILE A 2 -11.34 3.16 27.52
CA ILE A 2 -9.92 3.26 27.11
C ILE A 2 -9.60 2.31 25.93
N GLU A 3 -10.18 1.11 25.92
CA GLU A 3 -9.94 0.10 24.88
C GLU A 3 -10.44 0.52 23.50
N LEU A 4 -11.65 1.07 23.40
CA LEU A 4 -12.21 1.51 22.11
C LEU A 4 -11.35 2.62 21.47
N LYS A 5 -10.85 3.57 22.28
CA LYS A 5 -9.93 4.62 21.81
C LYS A 5 -8.61 4.03 21.31
N SER A 6 -8.07 3.03 22.01
CA SER A 6 -6.86 2.32 21.60
C SER A 6 -7.05 1.57 20.27
N ILE A 7 -8.19 0.89 20.11
CA ILE A 7 -8.56 0.18 18.87
C ILE A 7 -8.66 1.16 17.69
N ILE A 8 -9.37 2.29 17.86
CA ILE A 8 -9.51 3.31 16.82
C ILE A 8 -8.14 3.91 16.45
N HIS A 9 -7.30 4.19 17.45
CA HIS A 9 -5.97 4.73 17.21
C HIS A 9 -5.09 3.74 16.42
N SER A 10 -5.05 2.47 16.85
CA SER A 10 -4.35 1.39 16.15
C SER A 10 -4.84 1.24 14.72
N TYR A 11 -6.16 1.28 14.49
CA TYR A 11 -6.76 1.24 13.16
C TYR A 11 -6.27 2.39 12.27
N LYS A 12 -6.33 3.63 12.77
CA LYS A 12 -5.85 4.82 12.04
C LYS A 12 -4.37 4.73 11.70
N LEU A 13 -3.55 4.23 12.62
CA LEU A 13 -2.12 4.05 12.41
C LEU A 13 -1.85 2.98 11.32
N LYS A 14 -2.45 1.79 11.44
CA LYS A 14 -2.33 0.73 10.43
C LYS A 14 -2.77 1.20 9.05
N ARG A 15 -3.84 1.99 8.99
CA ARG A 15 -4.34 2.59 7.76
C ARG A 15 -3.38 3.60 7.14
N LYS A 16 -2.75 4.43 7.96
CA LYS A 16 -1.71 5.37 7.50
C LYS A 16 -0.50 4.62 6.93
N ILE A 17 0.03 3.66 7.69
CA ILE A 17 1.18 2.83 7.27
C ILE A 17 0.86 2.08 5.98
N ALA A 18 -0.34 1.48 5.88
CA ALA A 18 -0.75 0.76 4.68
C ALA A 18 -0.80 1.67 3.45
N ARG A 19 -1.39 2.86 3.59
CA ARG A 19 -1.50 3.85 2.52
C ARG A 19 -0.13 4.30 2.04
N ASP A 20 0.79 4.56 2.97
CA ASP A 20 2.14 5.03 2.65
C ASP A 20 2.96 3.94 1.95
N LEU A 21 2.95 2.70 2.48
CA LEU A 21 3.80 1.62 1.99
C LEU A 21 3.17 0.92 0.77
N TYR A 22 2.04 0.25 0.96
CA TYR A 22 1.37 -0.49 -0.12
C TYR A 22 0.88 0.43 -1.24
N GLY A 23 0.44 1.66 -0.91
CA GLY A 23 0.07 2.64 -1.93
C GLY A 23 1.25 3.10 -2.79
N ASN A 24 2.45 3.21 -2.22
CA ASN A 24 3.66 3.50 -2.98
C ASN A 24 4.08 2.30 -3.85
N ARG A 25 4.04 1.07 -3.31
CA ARG A 25 4.24 -0.16 -4.10
C ARG A 25 3.32 -0.21 -5.33
N ASP A 26 2.03 0.09 -5.14
CA ASP A 26 1.04 0.04 -6.21
C ASP A 26 1.34 1.08 -7.30
N LYS A 27 1.75 2.30 -6.93
CA LYS A 27 2.19 3.34 -7.87
C LYS A 27 3.41 2.92 -8.68
N LEU A 28 4.42 2.34 -8.03
CA LEU A 28 5.63 1.87 -8.69
C LEU A 28 5.34 0.69 -9.64
N THR A 29 4.47 -0.22 -9.23
CA THR A 29 4.05 -1.36 -10.05
C THR A 29 3.31 -0.90 -11.30
N LEU A 30 2.44 0.11 -11.17
CA LEU A 30 1.73 0.70 -12.31
C LEU A 30 2.70 1.37 -13.29
N LEU A 31 3.67 2.13 -12.78
CA LEU A 31 4.73 2.70 -13.62
C LEU A 31 5.57 1.63 -14.31
N LEU A 32 5.96 0.58 -13.60
CA LEU A 32 6.72 -0.54 -14.16
C LEU A 32 5.95 -1.18 -15.32
N ASN A 33 4.64 -1.36 -15.18
CA ASN A 33 3.78 -1.85 -16.26
C ASN A 33 3.71 -0.89 -17.45
N GLU A 34 3.69 0.43 -17.21
CA GLU A 34 3.74 1.43 -18.28
C GLU A 34 5.07 1.38 -19.05
N PHE A 35 6.21 1.28 -18.35
CA PHE A 35 7.52 1.12 -18.96
C PHE A 35 7.64 -0.20 -19.75
N ASN A 36 7.18 -1.32 -19.19
CA ASN A 36 7.17 -2.61 -19.88
C ASN A 36 6.33 -2.59 -21.16
N LYS A 37 5.19 -1.89 -21.16
CA LYS A 37 4.38 -1.72 -22.38
C LYS A 37 5.14 -0.93 -23.45
N MET A 38 5.90 0.09 -23.06
CA MET A 38 6.70 0.90 -24.00
C MET A 38 7.85 0.12 -24.62
N LYS A 39 8.44 -0.84 -23.90
CA LYS A 39 9.50 -1.71 -24.44
C LYS A 39 9.07 -2.44 -25.72
N HIS A 40 7.78 -2.76 -25.84
CA HIS A 40 7.23 -3.53 -26.96
C HIS A 40 6.43 -2.69 -27.96
N THR A 41 6.41 -1.35 -27.84
CA THR A 41 5.65 -0.47 -28.72
C THR A 41 6.50 0.66 -29.29
N VAL A 42 6.26 1.03 -30.56
CA VAL A 42 6.83 2.24 -31.16
C VAL A 42 6.26 3.45 -30.41
N THR A 43 7.07 4.01 -29.52
CA THR A 43 6.60 5.00 -28.55
C THR A 43 7.10 6.39 -28.92
N CYS A 44 6.21 7.38 -28.90
CA CYS A 44 6.58 8.79 -29.07
C CYS A 44 7.59 9.22 -28.01
N GLU A 45 8.69 9.87 -28.43
CA GLU A 45 9.78 10.33 -27.56
C GLU A 45 9.28 11.27 -26.44
N LYS A 46 8.27 12.09 -26.72
CA LYS A 46 7.59 12.93 -25.71
C LYS A 46 7.00 12.10 -24.57
N LYS A 47 6.41 10.94 -24.88
CA LYS A 47 5.79 10.05 -23.89
C LYS A 47 6.85 9.33 -23.06
N LYS A 48 7.96 8.90 -23.69
CA LYS A 48 9.15 8.37 -23.00
C LYS A 48 9.70 9.39 -22.00
N ASN A 49 9.97 10.61 -22.46
CA ASN A 49 10.57 11.65 -21.63
C ASN A 49 9.67 12.04 -20.44
N ASN A 50 8.36 12.09 -20.64
CA ASN A 50 7.40 12.33 -19.56
C ASN A 50 7.48 11.25 -18.46
N LEU A 51 7.48 9.97 -18.84
CA LEU A 51 7.59 8.89 -17.86
C LEU A 51 8.93 8.88 -17.13
N LEU A 52 10.04 9.18 -17.82
CA LEU A 52 11.35 9.32 -17.20
C LEU A 52 11.38 10.48 -16.20
N SER A 53 10.83 11.64 -16.56
CA SER A 53 10.73 12.77 -15.62
C SER A 53 9.87 12.43 -14.40
N ARG A 54 8.77 11.69 -14.59
CA ARG A 54 7.91 11.21 -13.50
C ARG A 54 8.65 10.24 -12.59
N LEU A 55 9.43 9.31 -13.15
CA LEU A 55 10.27 8.39 -12.40
C LEU A 55 11.35 9.14 -11.59
N GLN A 56 12.02 10.10 -12.22
CA GLN A 56 13.04 10.93 -11.56
C GLN A 56 12.47 11.70 -10.37
N LEU A 57 11.26 12.27 -10.50
CA LEU A 57 10.58 12.94 -9.40
C LEU A 57 10.28 11.98 -8.23
N ILE A 58 9.83 10.76 -8.51
CA ILE A 58 9.53 9.76 -7.48
C ILE A 58 10.83 9.31 -6.79
N TYR A 59 11.91 9.13 -7.55
CA TYR A 59 13.22 8.79 -7.01
C TYR A 59 13.72 9.86 -6.03
N GLN A 60 13.67 11.14 -6.41
CA GLN A 60 14.05 12.24 -5.52
C GLN A 60 13.21 12.27 -4.25
N ASN A 61 11.90 12.05 -4.38
CA ASN A 61 11.01 11.98 -3.23
C ASN A 61 11.36 10.81 -2.30
N MET A 62 11.73 9.64 -2.82
CA MET A 62 12.16 8.52 -1.98
C MET A 62 13.49 8.78 -1.27
N LYS A 63 14.44 9.41 -1.95
CA LYS A 63 15.75 9.75 -1.37
C LYS A 63 15.61 10.69 -0.17
N LEU A 64 14.67 11.63 -0.25
CA LEU A 64 14.38 12.59 0.82
C LEU A 64 13.41 12.06 1.88
N ASP A 65 12.70 10.95 1.61
CA ASP A 65 11.71 10.41 2.52
C ASP A 65 12.36 9.73 3.72
N LYS A 66 12.36 10.42 4.85
CA LYS A 66 12.84 9.91 6.15
C LYS A 66 11.82 8.99 6.84
N ARG A 67 10.64 8.78 6.25
CA ARG A 67 9.63 7.88 6.80
C ARG A 67 10.04 6.42 6.50
N TYR A 68 9.96 5.59 7.53
CA TYR A 68 10.27 4.16 7.47
C TYR A 68 11.75 3.91 7.06
N PRO A 69 12.71 4.30 7.91
CA PRO A 69 14.13 4.20 7.59
C PRO A 69 14.58 2.73 7.48
N LEU A 70 15.24 2.37 6.39
CA LEU A 70 15.85 1.04 6.29
C LEU A 70 17.19 1.00 7.04
N PRO A 71 17.65 -0.18 7.50
CA PRO A 71 18.98 -0.37 8.05
C PRO A 71 20.04 0.20 7.10
N ILE A 72 21.02 0.92 7.65
CA ILE A 72 21.99 1.71 6.88
C ILE A 72 22.67 0.86 5.80
N THR A 73 23.01 -0.39 6.10
CA THR A 73 23.66 -1.34 5.17
C THR A 73 22.78 -1.75 3.98
N PHE A 74 21.47 -1.90 4.21
CA PHE A 74 20.51 -2.25 3.18
C PHE A 74 20.14 -1.03 2.34
N ASN A 75 20.00 0.12 3.00
CA ASN A 75 19.70 1.38 2.35
C ASN A 75 20.86 1.85 1.47
N SER A 76 22.11 1.79 1.95
CA SER A 76 23.29 2.20 1.18
C SER A 76 23.47 1.35 -0.08
N LYS A 77 23.32 0.02 0.02
CA LYS A 77 23.45 -0.87 -1.14
C LYS A 77 22.39 -0.63 -2.22
N LEU A 78 21.15 -0.32 -1.82
CA LEU A 78 20.07 -0.04 -2.77
C LEU A 78 20.17 1.37 -3.34
N LEU A 79 20.57 2.35 -2.53
CA LEU A 79 20.87 3.71 -3.00
C LEU A 79 22.06 3.73 -3.95
N ASP A 80 23.14 3.00 -3.67
CA ASP A 80 24.30 2.88 -4.57
C ASP A 80 23.90 2.26 -5.92
N ARG A 81 22.95 1.32 -5.94
CA ARG A 81 22.41 0.75 -7.19
C ARG A 81 21.59 1.79 -7.95
N LEU A 82 20.74 2.54 -7.25
CA LEU A 82 19.92 3.61 -7.84
C LEU A 82 20.77 4.77 -8.37
N GLU A 83 21.84 5.14 -7.67
CA GLU A 83 22.74 6.24 -8.09
C GLU A 83 23.59 5.86 -9.30
N LYS A 84 23.79 4.56 -9.55
CA LYS A 84 24.49 4.04 -10.73
C LYS A 84 23.58 3.90 -11.96
N GLU A 85 22.26 3.98 -11.80
CA GLU A 85 21.31 3.89 -12.90
C GLU A 85 21.09 5.27 -13.53
N SER A 86 21.53 5.44 -14.78
CA SER A 86 21.15 6.58 -15.62
C SER A 86 19.69 6.47 -16.05
N LEU A 87 18.90 7.54 -15.98
CA LEU A 87 17.49 7.52 -16.44
C LEU A 87 17.38 8.01 -17.89
N HIS A 88 18.11 7.39 -18.83
CA HIS A 88 18.18 7.84 -20.23
C HIS A 88 17.43 6.90 -21.20
N SER A 89 17.15 5.68 -20.78
CA SER A 89 16.46 4.63 -21.53
C SER A 89 15.29 4.02 -20.76
N ILE A 90 14.46 3.26 -21.48
CA ILE A 90 13.32 2.54 -20.89
C ILE A 90 13.84 1.40 -20.01
N GLU A 91 14.90 0.71 -20.45
CA GLU A 91 15.54 -0.39 -19.75
C GLU A 91 16.10 0.05 -18.40
N GLU A 92 16.82 1.17 -18.37
CA GLU A 92 17.33 1.70 -17.11
C GLU A 92 16.20 2.18 -16.20
N GLY A 93 15.12 2.76 -16.77
CA GLY A 93 13.93 3.12 -16.00
C GLY A 93 13.23 1.90 -15.37
N ILE A 94 13.20 0.77 -16.07
CA ILE A 94 12.70 -0.51 -15.53
C ILE A 94 13.59 -1.00 -14.39
N ALA A 95 14.91 -0.98 -14.57
CA ALA A 95 15.86 -1.40 -13.53
C ALA A 95 15.70 -0.53 -12.26
N CYS A 96 15.61 0.79 -12.43
CA CYS A 96 15.34 1.74 -11.35
C CYS A 96 14.03 1.44 -10.62
N LEU A 97 12.95 1.19 -11.35
CA LEU A 97 11.67 0.82 -10.75
C LEU A 97 11.74 -0.50 -9.97
N GLN A 98 12.52 -1.48 -10.43
CA GLN A 98 12.73 -2.73 -9.71
C GLN A 98 13.47 -2.49 -8.39
N VAL A 99 14.55 -1.70 -8.39
CA VAL A 99 15.29 -1.38 -7.15
C VAL A 99 14.41 -0.59 -6.18
N MET A 100 13.60 0.35 -6.69
CA MET A 100 12.64 1.11 -5.88
C MET A 100 11.54 0.23 -5.28
N LEU A 101 11.08 -0.79 -6.02
CA LEU A 101 10.14 -1.80 -5.51
C LEU A 101 10.79 -2.65 -4.41
N ASP A 102 12.03 -3.11 -4.60
CA ASP A 102 12.78 -3.88 -3.61
C ASP A 102 12.92 -3.10 -2.29
N MET A 103 13.29 -1.81 -2.36
CA MET A 103 13.30 -0.94 -1.18
C MET A 103 11.91 -0.87 -0.52
N ASN A 104 10.85 -0.75 -1.32
CA ASN A 104 9.49 -0.65 -0.79
C ASN A 104 9.05 -1.95 -0.11
N TYR A 105 9.41 -3.11 -0.67
CA TYR A 105 9.13 -4.42 -0.08
C TYR A 105 9.85 -4.59 1.26
N GLU A 106 11.11 -4.16 1.38
CA GLU A 106 11.81 -4.18 2.66
C GLU A 106 11.17 -3.24 3.69
N LYS A 107 10.70 -2.06 3.27
CA LYS A 107 9.92 -1.16 4.16
C LYS A 107 8.62 -1.84 4.61
N ILE A 108 7.91 -2.53 3.72
CA ILE A 108 6.71 -3.32 4.06
C ILE A 108 7.06 -4.44 5.05
N LYS A 109 8.16 -5.15 4.85
CA LYS A 109 8.57 -6.23 5.75
C LYS A 109 8.84 -5.73 7.16
N GLN A 110 9.51 -4.59 7.30
CA GLN A 110 9.89 -4.04 8.61
C GLN A 110 8.75 -3.31 9.31
N TYR A 111 8.02 -2.46 8.58
CA TYR A 111 7.03 -1.54 9.15
C TYR A 111 5.59 -1.93 8.82
N GLY A 112 5.39 -2.68 7.74
CA GLY A 112 4.11 -3.09 7.22
C GLY A 112 3.60 -4.43 7.75
N SER A 113 4.40 -5.19 8.50
CA SER A 113 4.11 -6.58 8.91
C SER A 113 2.85 -6.73 9.77
N SER A 114 2.50 -5.71 10.55
CA SER A 114 1.29 -5.69 11.39
C SER A 114 0.05 -5.11 10.68
N THR A 115 0.17 -4.82 9.38
CA THR A 115 -0.84 -4.18 8.53
C THR A 115 -1.00 -4.95 7.21
N SER A 116 -2.07 -4.66 6.47
CA SER A 116 -2.42 -5.34 5.24
C SER A 116 -2.75 -4.35 4.13
N ARG A 117 -2.62 -4.79 2.88
CA ARG A 117 -3.12 -4.07 1.71
C ARG A 117 -4.61 -3.74 1.82
N SER A 118 -5.40 -4.50 2.59
CA SER A 118 -6.85 -4.25 2.77
C SER A 118 -7.17 -2.89 3.39
N PHE A 119 -6.20 -2.24 4.04
CA PHE A 119 -6.33 -0.90 4.60
C PHE A 119 -6.05 0.23 3.59
N VAL A 120 -5.56 -0.09 2.40
CA VAL A 120 -5.38 0.88 1.31
C VAL A 120 -6.75 1.27 0.76
N PRO A 121 -7.05 2.57 0.60
CA PRO A 121 -8.33 3.00 0.03
C PRO A 121 -8.53 2.44 -1.37
N LEU A 122 -9.78 2.11 -1.69
CA LEU A 122 -10.18 1.72 -3.04
C LEU A 122 -10.25 3.00 -3.89
N SER A 123 -9.25 3.21 -4.75
CA SER A 123 -9.18 4.37 -5.67
C SER A 123 -9.21 5.71 -4.91
N GLN A 124 -10.02 6.68 -5.38
CA GLN A 124 -10.21 8.01 -4.77
C GLN A 124 -11.14 8.00 -3.54
N SER A 125 -11.71 6.84 -3.18
CA SER A 125 -12.63 6.78 -2.05
C SER A 125 -11.90 6.90 -0.70
N SER A 126 -12.66 7.26 0.33
CA SER A 126 -12.21 7.17 1.73
C SER A 126 -12.52 5.80 2.34
N ILE A 127 -12.89 4.79 1.55
CA ILE A 127 -13.28 3.45 2.00
C ILE A 127 -12.21 2.45 1.58
N CYS A 128 -11.82 1.55 2.49
CA CYS A 128 -10.94 0.44 2.20
C CYS A 128 -11.64 -0.90 2.45
N LEU A 129 -11.06 -2.00 1.98
CA LEU A 129 -11.65 -3.34 2.17
C LEU A 129 -11.80 -3.69 3.65
N ALA A 130 -10.87 -3.24 4.50
CA ALA A 130 -10.97 -3.41 5.95
C ALA A 130 -12.22 -2.69 6.52
N ASP A 131 -12.60 -1.52 6.00
CA ASP A 131 -13.83 -0.83 6.40
C ASP A 131 -15.05 -1.69 6.06
N CYS A 132 -15.09 -2.26 4.84
CA CYS A 132 -16.17 -3.14 4.41
C CYS A 132 -16.30 -4.36 5.33
N ILE A 133 -15.19 -5.04 5.63
CA ILE A 133 -15.15 -6.22 6.51
C ILE A 133 -15.69 -5.87 7.90
N CYS A 134 -15.22 -4.75 8.48
CA CYS A 134 -15.69 -4.29 9.80
C CYS A 134 -17.19 -4.00 9.82
N ILE A 135 -17.71 -3.34 8.77
CA ILE A 135 -19.15 -3.03 8.67
C ILE A 135 -19.97 -4.31 8.52
N THR A 136 -19.58 -5.22 7.61
CA THR A 136 -20.28 -6.50 7.45
C THR A 136 -20.25 -7.32 8.72
N GLY A 137 -19.10 -7.42 9.40
CA GLY A 137 -18.99 -8.15 10.66
C GLY A 137 -19.88 -7.57 11.75
N PHE A 138 -19.97 -6.24 11.84
CA PHE A 138 -20.87 -5.58 12.78
C PHE A 138 -22.35 -5.88 12.49
N VAL A 139 -22.76 -5.80 11.22
CA VAL A 139 -24.15 -6.07 10.80
C VAL A 139 -24.51 -7.54 11.04
N PHE A 140 -23.67 -8.48 10.61
CA PHE A 140 -23.91 -9.92 10.83
C PHE A 140 -23.88 -10.29 12.31
N GLY A 141 -22.99 -9.70 13.10
CA GLY A 141 -22.94 -9.90 14.55
C GLY A 141 -24.20 -9.42 15.25
N LEU A 142 -24.70 -8.23 14.90
CA LEU A 142 -25.94 -7.70 15.45
C LEU A 142 -27.15 -8.55 15.06
N LEU A 143 -27.24 -8.96 13.79
CA LEU A 143 -28.32 -9.82 13.29
C LEU A 143 -28.32 -11.19 13.98
N SER A 144 -27.13 -11.75 14.20
CA SER A 144 -26.95 -13.01 14.94
C SER A 144 -27.39 -12.86 16.40
N ALA A 145 -27.03 -11.76 17.07
CA ALA A 145 -27.44 -11.51 18.45
C ALA A 145 -28.97 -11.35 18.59
N ILE A 146 -29.62 -10.66 17.66
CA ILE A 146 -31.08 -10.48 17.66
C ILE A 146 -31.78 -11.82 17.43
N THR A 147 -31.32 -12.61 16.47
CA THR A 147 -31.93 -13.93 16.15
C THR A 147 -31.74 -14.94 17.28
N LEU A 148 -30.55 -15.01 17.90
CA LEU A 148 -30.30 -15.85 19.06
C LEU A 148 -31.10 -15.40 20.29
N GLY A 149 -31.14 -14.09 20.56
CA GLY A 149 -31.94 -13.54 21.66
C GLY A 149 -33.44 -13.79 21.47
N GLY A 150 -33.95 -13.63 20.25
CA GLY A 150 -35.33 -13.96 19.89
C GLY A 150 -35.65 -15.46 20.03
N LEU A 151 -34.71 -16.33 19.64
CA LEU A 151 -34.85 -17.78 19.81
C LEU A 151 -34.93 -18.17 21.29
N VAL A 152 -34.04 -17.64 22.13
CA VAL A 152 -34.03 -17.92 23.58
C VAL A 152 -35.33 -17.45 24.23
N LEU A 153 -35.80 -16.23 23.92
CA LEU A 153 -37.08 -15.71 24.42
C LEU A 153 -38.27 -16.57 23.96
N SER A 154 -38.25 -17.04 22.71
CA SER A 154 -39.30 -17.93 22.19
C SER A 154 -39.32 -19.27 22.90
N VAL A 155 -38.16 -19.87 23.18
CA VAL A 155 -38.07 -21.16 23.89
C VAL A 155 -38.51 -21.00 25.35
N CYS A 156 -38.07 -19.95 26.04
CA CYS A 156 -38.47 -19.66 27.42
C CYS A 156 -39.97 -19.33 27.58
N SER A 157 -40.67 -18.92 26.51
CA SER A 157 -42.12 -18.67 26.55
C SER A 157 -42.96 -19.93 26.32
N ILE A 158 -42.36 -21.03 25.85
CA ILE A 158 -43.05 -22.30 25.54
C ILE A 158 -42.94 -23.30 26.71
N THR A 159 -41.99 -23.09 27.63
CA THR A 159 -41.87 -23.77 28.93
C THR A 159 -42.64 -23.05 30.02
#